data_AF-A0A940N5H7-F1
#
_entry.id   AF-A0A940N5H7-F1
#
_cell.length_a   1.000
_cell.length_b   1.000
_cell.length_c   1.000
_cell.angle_alpha   90.00
_cell.angle_beta   90.00
_cell.angle_gamma   90.00
#
_symmetry.space_group_name_H-M   'P 1'
#
loop_
_entity.id
_entity.type
_entity.pdbx_description
1 polymer ?
#
loop_
_entity_poly.entity_id
_entity_poly.type
_entity_poly.pdbx_seq_one_letter_code
_entity_poly.pdbx_strand_id
1 'polypeptide(L)'
;MVYGYAFQQLNNGPIITALWTHNNAVWPTASGTCSPAYSTRYALTVDSPGTSGHVALIDMMGNPVSVAYANGVVNLTLTESPIYVVSRNANVFSGKYTAPIGYTGQ
;
A
#
# COMPACT_ATOMS: atom_id res chain seq x y z
N MET A 1 -5.05 -5.99 -11.98
CA MET A 1 -5.80 -5.78 -10.71
C MET A 1 -4.84 -5.27 -9.64
N VAL A 2 -5.36 -4.58 -8.61
CA VAL A 2 -4.56 -4.14 -7.45
C VAL A 2 -4.77 -5.12 -6.31
N TYR A 3 -3.67 -5.48 -5.64
CA TYR A 3 -3.65 -6.38 -4.51
C TYR A 3 -3.00 -5.67 -3.34
N GLY A 4 -3.45 -5.99 -2.13
CA GLY A 4 -2.86 -5.42 -0.94
C GLY A 4 -3.46 -5.94 0.35
N TYR A 5 -2.76 -5.66 1.44
CA TYR A 5 -3.21 -5.91 2.80
C TYR A 5 -2.69 -4.78 3.70
N ALA A 6 -3.43 -4.48 4.76
CA ALA A 6 -3.07 -3.45 5.73
C ALA A 6 -3.09 -4.02 7.13
N PHE A 7 -2.17 -3.58 7.97
CA PHE A 7 -2.12 -3.92 9.38
C PHE A 7 -1.65 -2.71 10.19
N GLN A 8 -2.18 -2.58 11.40
CA GLN A 8 -1.77 -1.54 12.34
C GLN A 8 -0.75 -2.13 13.32
N GLN A 9 0.33 -1.40 13.57
CA GLN A 9 1.23 -1.75 14.66
C GLN A 9 0.51 -1.62 16.01
N LEU A 10 0.92 -2.43 17.00
CA LEU A 10 0.36 -2.42 18.35
C LEU A 10 0.38 -1.00 18.98
N ASN A 11 -0.46 -0.81 20.00
CA ASN A 11 -0.53 0.44 20.77
C ASN A 11 -0.88 1.68 19.93
N ASN A 12 -1.85 1.55 19.01
CA ASN A 12 -2.24 2.60 18.07
C ASN A 12 -1.06 3.10 17.21
N GLY A 13 -0.14 2.20 16.86
CA GLY A 13 0.98 2.52 16.00
C GLY A 13 0.59 2.81 14.55
N PRO A 14 1.58 3.07 13.68
CA PRO A 14 1.36 3.31 12.26
C PRO A 14 0.61 2.17 11.58
N ILE A 15 -0.13 2.51 10.52
CA ILE A 15 -0.70 1.55 9.58
C ILE A 15 0.32 1.29 8.48
N ILE A 16 0.57 0.02 8.19
CA ILE A 16 1.42 -0.42 7.09
C ILE A 16 0.51 -1.06 6.06
N THR A 17 0.47 -0.47 4.86
CA THR A 17 -0.31 -0.99 3.72
C THR A 17 0.65 -1.52 2.67
N ALA A 18 0.65 -2.83 2.44
CA ALA A 18 1.36 -3.46 1.34
C ALA A 18 0.49 -3.43 0.08
N LEU A 19 1.04 -2.98 -1.06
CA LEU A 19 0.33 -2.85 -2.33
C LEU A 19 1.19 -3.32 -3.50
N TRP A 20 0.57 -4.02 -4.45
CA TRP A 20 1.16 -4.38 -5.73
C TRP A 20 0.09 -4.53 -6.82
N THR A 21 0.52 -4.66 -8.06
CA THR A 21 -0.35 -5.09 -9.16
C THR A 21 0.21 -6.35 -9.79
N HIS A 22 -0.66 -7.19 -10.34
CA HIS A 22 -0.25 -8.40 -11.04
C HIS A 22 -1.10 -8.62 -12.29
N ASN A 23 -0.47 -9.23 -13.31
CA ASN A 23 -1.13 -9.63 -14.54
C ASN A 23 -0.53 -10.93 -15.10
N ASN A 24 -1.26 -12.04 -14.94
CA ASN A 24 -0.88 -13.36 -15.43
C ASN A 24 -0.67 -13.42 -16.96
N ALA A 25 -1.24 -12.49 -17.74
CA ALA A 25 -1.06 -12.49 -19.19
C ALA A 25 0.34 -12.06 -19.64
N VAL A 26 1.09 -11.37 -18.78
CA VAL A 26 2.44 -10.87 -19.05
C VAL A 26 3.46 -11.40 -18.03
N TRP A 27 3.05 -12.38 -17.23
CA TRP A 27 3.86 -12.99 -16.19
C TRP A 27 3.96 -14.53 -16.34
N PRO A 28 5.16 -15.11 -16.18
CA PRO A 28 6.44 -14.42 -16.09
C PRO A 28 6.84 -13.82 -17.45
N THR A 29 7.81 -12.90 -17.46
CA THR A 29 8.49 -12.52 -18.70
C THR A 29 9.15 -13.74 -19.34
N ALA A 30 9.57 -13.63 -20.61
CA ALA A 30 10.28 -14.71 -21.31
C ALA A 30 11.56 -15.20 -20.58
N SER A 31 12.13 -14.37 -19.68
CA SER A 31 13.28 -14.70 -18.84
C SER A 31 12.91 -15.30 -17.46
N GLY A 32 11.63 -15.57 -17.20
CA GLY A 32 11.17 -16.12 -15.92
C GLY A 32 11.08 -15.10 -14.78
N THR A 33 11.18 -13.80 -15.08
CA THR A 33 11.20 -12.73 -14.07
C THR A 33 9.88 -11.93 -14.06
N CYS A 34 9.64 -11.17 -12.99
CA CYS A 34 8.53 -10.20 -12.93
C CYS A 34 8.64 -9.17 -14.05
N SER A 35 7.51 -8.74 -14.61
CA SER A 35 7.46 -7.78 -15.70
C SER A 35 7.74 -6.37 -15.18
N PRO A 36 8.87 -5.73 -15.54
CA PRO A 36 9.19 -4.36 -15.08
C PRO A 36 8.33 -3.30 -15.78
N ALA A 37 7.70 -3.64 -16.90
CA ALA A 37 6.89 -2.72 -17.69
C ALA A 37 5.42 -2.66 -17.23
N TYR A 38 4.95 -3.69 -16.52
CA TYR A 38 3.57 -3.73 -16.06
C TYR A 38 3.42 -2.86 -14.81
N SER A 39 2.60 -1.81 -14.93
CA SER A 39 2.29 -0.92 -13.82
C SER A 39 0.83 -0.47 -13.85
N THR A 40 0.34 -0.01 -12.70
CA THR A 40 -1.01 0.55 -12.56
C THR A 40 -0.98 1.71 -11.58
N ARG A 41 -1.67 2.80 -11.92
CA ARG A 41 -1.86 3.93 -11.00
C ARG A 41 -2.93 3.57 -9.97
N TYR A 42 -2.67 3.91 -8.71
CA TYR A 42 -3.60 3.66 -7.62
C TYR A 42 -3.63 4.84 -6.65
N ALA A 43 -4.85 5.28 -6.31
CA ALA A 43 -5.08 6.34 -5.34
C ALA A 43 -5.38 5.71 -3.97
N LEU A 44 -4.45 5.82 -3.02
CA LEU A 44 -4.62 5.31 -1.67
C LEU A 44 -5.01 6.45 -0.73
N THR A 45 -6.15 6.32 -0.06
CA THR A 45 -6.51 7.18 1.07
C THR A 45 -5.64 6.82 2.27
N VAL A 46 -4.85 7.79 2.74
CA VAL A 46 -3.92 7.64 3.87
C VAL A 46 -4.29 8.53 5.06
N ASP A 47 -5.18 9.49 4.85
CA ASP A 47 -5.62 10.45 5.84
C ASP A 47 -7.00 11.05 5.47
N SER A 48 -7.55 11.88 6.35
CA SER A 48 -8.86 12.50 6.18
C SER A 48 -8.90 13.46 4.98
N PRO A 49 -10.04 13.61 4.28
CA PRO A 49 -10.20 14.65 3.27
C PRO A 49 -9.86 16.04 3.82
N GLY A 50 -9.23 16.88 2.99
CA GLY A 50 -8.75 18.22 3.34
C GLY A 50 -7.34 18.25 3.94
N THR A 51 -6.77 17.13 4.37
CA THR A 51 -5.39 17.11 4.89
C THR A 51 -4.35 16.90 3.79
N SER A 52 -3.15 17.40 4.01
CA SER A 52 -1.99 17.18 3.14
C SER A 52 -0.75 16.97 4.01
N GLY A 53 0.21 16.22 3.51
CA GLY A 53 1.38 15.85 4.28
C GLY A 53 2.24 14.84 3.53
N HIS A 54 2.97 14.03 4.28
CA HIS A 54 3.82 12.98 3.71
C HIS A 54 3.59 11.63 4.37
N VAL A 55 3.73 10.58 3.59
CA VAL A 55 3.82 9.19 4.05
C VAL A 55 5.21 8.64 3.72
N ALA A 56 5.66 7.64 4.47
CA ALA A 56 6.85 6.89 4.07
C ALA A 56 6.42 5.74 3.15
N LEU A 57 7.00 5.70 1.97
CA LEU A 57 6.91 4.59 1.03
C LEU A 57 8.20 3.77 1.12
N ILE A 58 8.10 2.48 1.35
CA ILE A 58 9.24 1.57 1.47
C ILE A 58 9.18 0.59 0.30
N ASP A 59 10.26 0.49 -0.46
CA ASP A 59 10.35 -0.49 -1.54
C ASP A 59 10.54 -1.93 -1.00
N MET A 60 10.48 -2.92 -1.89
CA MET A 60 10.69 -4.32 -1.51
C MET A 60 12.08 -4.62 -0.92
N MET A 61 13.04 -3.70 -1.08
CA MET A 61 14.40 -3.80 -0.56
C MET A 61 14.56 -3.11 0.80
N GLY A 62 13.50 -2.46 1.30
CA GLY A 62 13.52 -1.74 2.57
C GLY A 62 13.95 -0.28 2.48
N ASN A 63 14.12 0.28 1.28
CA ASN A 63 14.54 1.68 1.14
C ASN A 63 13.34 2.62 1.30
N PRO A 64 13.40 3.59 2.23
CA PRO A 64 12.33 4.55 2.44
C PRO A 64 12.44 5.77 1.51
N VAL A 65 11.29 6.23 1.02
CA VAL A 65 11.10 7.49 0.30
C VAL A 65 9.92 8.24 0.91
N SER A 66 10.08 9.54 1.15
CA SER A 66 8.97 10.41 1.58
C SER A 66 8.13 10.82 0.37
N VAL A 67 6.83 10.52 0.40
CA VAL A 67 5.89 10.82 -0.70
C VAL A 67 4.79 11.73 -0.18
N ALA A 68 4.55 12.83 -0.89
CA ALA A 68 3.49 13.76 -0.55
C ALA A 68 2.10 13.17 -0.83
N TYR A 69 1.14 13.49 0.02
CA TYR A 69 -0.28 13.27 -0.20
C TYR A 69 -1.03 14.60 -0.14
N ALA A 70 -2.13 14.68 -0.87
CA ALA A 70 -3.01 15.84 -0.91
C ALA A 70 -4.46 15.38 -0.78
N ASN A 71 -5.28 16.16 -0.06
CA ASN A 71 -6.67 15.82 0.23
C ASN A 71 -6.84 14.40 0.82
N GLY A 72 -5.92 14.00 1.69
CA GLY A 72 -5.89 12.67 2.30
C GLY A 72 -5.48 11.52 1.38
N VAL A 73 -5.06 11.79 0.14
CA VAL A 73 -4.77 10.77 -0.88
C VAL A 73 -3.33 10.83 -1.37
N VAL A 74 -2.64 9.69 -1.34
CA VAL A 74 -1.36 9.49 -2.01
C VAL A 74 -1.59 8.78 -3.36
N ASN A 75 -0.99 9.30 -4.42
CA ASN A 75 -1.03 8.69 -5.75
C ASN A 75 0.19 7.80 -5.95
N LEU A 76 -0.04 6.53 -6.20
CA LEU A 76 0.99 5.49 -6.28
C LEU A 76 1.09 4.94 -7.71
N THR A 77 2.29 4.54 -8.09
CA THR A 77 2.52 3.68 -9.26
C THR A 77 2.89 2.31 -8.73
N LEU A 78 1.96 1.36 -8.86
CA LEU A 78 2.16 -0.02 -8.43
C LEU A 78 2.81 -0.80 -9.56
N THR A 79 3.72 -1.69 -9.19
CA THR A 79 4.35 -2.68 -10.09
C THR A 79 4.10 -4.08 -9.56
N GLU A 80 4.70 -5.08 -10.19
CA GLU A 80 4.72 -6.45 -9.65
C GLU A 80 5.58 -6.60 -8.39
N SER A 81 6.48 -5.64 -8.13
CA SER A 81 7.20 -5.55 -6.87
C SER A 81 6.32 -4.83 -5.82
N PRO A 82 6.12 -5.43 -4.63
CA PRO A 82 5.33 -4.79 -3.59
C PRO A 82 6.02 -3.55 -3.03
N ILE A 83 5.20 -2.57 -2.67
CA ILE A 83 5.60 -1.40 -1.88
C ILE A 83 4.83 -1.39 -0.57
N TYR A 84 5.39 -0.73 0.44
CA TYR A 84 4.76 -0.54 1.75
C TYR A 84 4.54 0.94 2.00
N VAL A 85 3.29 1.34 2.23
CA VAL A 85 2.95 2.72 2.62
C VAL A 85 2.70 2.76 4.12
N VAL A 86 3.44 3.60 4.82
CA VAL A 86 3.30 3.85 6.26
C VAL A 86 2.50 5.12 6.48
N SER A 87 1.32 4.99 7.06
CA SER A 87 0.39 6.08 7.38
C SER A 87 0.02 6.08 8.87
N ARG A 88 -0.69 7.11 9.34
CA ARG A 88 -1.00 7.29 10.77
C ARG A 88 -2.49 7.33 11.11
N ASN A 89 -3.36 7.58 10.14
CA ASN A 89 -4.78 7.73 10.41
C ASN A 89 -5.50 6.38 10.28
N ALA A 90 -5.69 5.67 11.41
CA ALA A 90 -6.34 4.36 11.39
C ALA A 90 -7.82 4.43 10.96
N ASN A 91 -8.46 5.59 11.14
CA ASN A 91 -9.88 5.77 10.85
C ASN A 91 -10.20 5.56 9.36
N VAL A 92 -9.26 5.86 8.45
CA VAL A 92 -9.48 5.68 7.00
C VAL A 92 -9.44 4.21 6.55
N PHE A 93 -8.89 3.34 7.40
CA PHE A 93 -8.85 1.89 7.19
C PHE A 93 -9.94 1.14 7.96
N SER A 94 -10.66 1.82 8.87
CA SER A 94 -11.77 1.23 9.63
C SER A 94 -12.82 0.62 8.70
N GLY A 95 -13.20 -0.64 8.95
CA GLY A 95 -14.18 -1.38 8.13
C GLY A 95 -13.70 -1.79 6.73
N LYS A 96 -12.44 -1.51 6.37
CA LYS A 96 -11.85 -1.87 5.06
C LYS A 96 -10.85 -3.04 5.13
N TYR A 97 -10.82 -3.77 6.25
CA TYR A 97 -9.99 -4.95 6.44
C TYR A 97 -10.86 -6.20 6.64
N THR A 98 -10.39 -7.31 6.08
CA THR A 98 -10.87 -8.64 6.46
C THR A 98 -9.92 -9.16 7.52
N ALA A 99 -10.36 -9.16 8.79
CA ALA A 99 -9.55 -9.72 9.87
C ALA A 99 -9.37 -11.24 9.62
N PRO A 100 -8.15 -11.78 9.82
CA PRO A 100 -7.95 -13.23 9.85
C PRO A 100 -8.86 -13.87 10.89
N ILE A 101 -9.37 -15.06 10.58
CA ILE A 101 -10.21 -15.83 11.51
C ILE A 101 -9.44 -16.03 12.82
N GLY A 102 -10.03 -15.61 13.94
CA GLY A 102 -9.42 -15.70 15.28
C GLY A 102 -8.62 -14.47 15.73
N TYR A 103 -8.49 -13.43 14.90
CA TYR A 103 -7.89 -12.16 15.32
C TYR A 103 -8.91 -11.32 16.12
N THR A 104 -8.68 -11.14 17.41
CA THR A 104 -9.58 -10.41 18.34
C THR A 104 -9.10 -9.00 18.68
N GLY A 105 -8.03 -8.50 18.05
CA GLY A 105 -7.42 -7.22 18.39
C GLY A 105 -8.17 -6.01 17.82
N GLN A 106 -8.72 -5.19 18.72
CA GLN A 106 -8.93 -3.74 18.57
C GLN A 106 -8.60 -3.06 19.90
#